data_AF-A0A354HII2-F1
#
_entry.id   AF-A0A354HII2-F1
#
_cell.length_a   1.000
_cell.length_b   1.000
_cell.length_c   1.000
_cell.angle_alpha   90.00
_cell.angle_beta   90.00
_cell.angle_gamma   90.00
#
_symmetry.space_group_name_H-M   'P 1'
#
loop_
_entity.id
_entity.type
_entity.pdbx_description
1 polymer ?
#
loop_
_entity_poly.entity_id
_entity_poly.type
_entity_poly.pdbx_seq_one_letter_code
_entity_poly.pdbx_strand_id
1 'polypeptide(L)'
;MSDNTFELLDLFDSDVKPYDTAVVRKQRKPRSIYGDQLICLAALMGMSVWQSGWRALVICIGSVLVCIIADIVFCRMTKKTYNPKDLSTIAAGLCIALMMPASVHYGIVAGGALLAIAVKHIFGGKDNYIFNPTCVAIAFLIICYPNDMLSYPAAGSKPELWGDTGVQLVSGIESYLLKLGTAPTVNYENFMLGNFAGPMGTTHILIIAVCGICLMFRRSLSPLVMLCGLGSYCALTALFPVFSNIGDTLMLELSAGYLLFGFVFLAADPQTMPATAAGKIVYGLVIGIVGCLFRHFGKVEGSFIFVLLIANALSLHLDEACAYIGARIKQAAGYLHENMGRYEALRDSAENERRPKLTDTMEIIVPPTNYNMPPIDNKVTKINRRKSNIVTRYVDNLRIRRKKEMLVRKKQVRDEENDYMNSMRRMMSRKKTPAQKPSEKKTVIGHIIKQPQKKSRQKNNKQGQ
;
A
#
# COMPACT_ATOMS: atom_id res chain seq x y z
N MET A 1 16.05 7.81 28.45
CA MET A 1 15.00 7.45 27.45
C MET A 1 15.05 5.94 27.34
N SER A 2 13.98 5.21 27.69
CA SER A 2 14.07 3.76 27.91
C SER A 2 14.33 2.98 26.61
N ASP A 3 14.98 1.82 26.71
CA ASP A 3 15.26 0.90 25.60
C ASP A 3 14.02 0.61 24.72
N ASN A 4 12.82 0.65 25.29
CA ASN A 4 11.54 0.48 24.60
C ASN A 4 11.28 1.52 23.49
N THR A 5 11.84 2.73 23.59
CA THR A 5 11.68 3.75 22.53
C THR A 5 12.51 3.44 21.29
N PHE A 6 13.68 2.82 21.46
CA PHE A 6 14.48 2.31 20.35
C PHE A 6 13.86 1.06 19.73
N GLU A 7 13.24 0.21 20.54
CA GLU A 7 12.53 -0.99 20.06
C GLU A 7 11.29 -0.65 19.20
N LEU A 8 10.54 0.40 19.55
CA LEU A 8 9.45 0.93 18.70
C LEU A 8 9.97 1.58 17.42
N LEU A 9 11.17 2.17 17.45
CA LEU A 9 11.84 2.74 16.28
C LEU A 9 12.32 1.65 15.30
N ASP A 10 12.73 0.49 15.79
CA ASP A 10 13.06 -0.67 14.95
C ASP A 10 11.86 -1.18 14.14
N LEU A 11 10.63 -0.88 14.58
CA LEU A 11 9.41 -1.18 13.83
C LEU A 11 9.25 -0.32 12.56
N PHE A 12 9.87 0.86 12.55
CA PHE A 12 9.98 1.73 11.37
C PHE A 12 11.26 1.46 10.57
N ASP A 13 12.22 0.72 11.13
CA ASP A 13 13.45 0.38 10.44
C ASP A 13 13.18 -0.79 9.50
N SER A 14 13.09 -0.46 8.21
CA SER A 14 13.25 -1.47 7.19
C SER A 14 14.71 -1.91 7.25
N ASP A 15 14.98 -3.04 7.89
CA ASP A 15 16.25 -3.74 7.82
C ASP A 15 16.45 -4.29 6.38
N VAL A 16 16.43 -3.40 5.38
CA VAL A 16 16.80 -3.67 4.00
C VAL A 16 18.32 -3.65 3.97
N LYS A 17 18.89 -4.73 4.48
CA LYS A 17 20.30 -5.05 4.26
C LYS A 17 20.55 -4.95 2.75
N PRO A 18 21.59 -4.21 2.30
CA PRO A 18 21.99 -4.22 0.91
C PRO A 18 22.23 -5.68 0.49
N TYR A 19 21.84 -6.02 -0.73
CA TYR A 19 21.75 -7.35 -1.35
C TYR A 19 23.01 -8.27 -1.33
N ASP A 20 23.95 -8.13 -0.40
CA ASP A 20 25.23 -8.86 -0.40
C ASP A 20 25.64 -9.56 0.90
N THR A 21 24.81 -9.59 1.95
CA THR A 21 25.09 -10.48 3.10
C THR A 21 23.83 -11.21 3.56
N ALA A 22 23.66 -12.41 3.00
CA ALA A 22 22.54 -13.28 3.27
C ALA A 22 22.55 -13.81 4.72
N VAL A 23 21.94 -13.05 5.61
CA VAL A 23 20.81 -13.62 6.39
C VAL A 23 19.55 -12.98 5.81
N VAL A 24 19.27 -13.31 4.54
CA VAL A 24 17.93 -13.14 3.98
C VAL A 24 17.07 -14.03 4.86
N ARG A 25 16.26 -13.47 5.76
CA ARG A 25 15.14 -14.20 6.34
C ARG A 25 14.42 -14.81 5.14
N LYS A 26 14.49 -16.13 5.02
CA LYS A 26 14.00 -16.90 3.87
C LYS A 26 12.52 -16.55 3.71
N GLN A 27 12.20 -15.57 2.86
CA GLN A 27 10.82 -15.19 2.60
C GLN A 27 10.15 -16.46 2.08
N ARG A 28 9.03 -16.85 2.71
CA ARG A 28 8.34 -18.08 2.32
C ARG A 28 8.02 -17.98 0.83
N LYS A 29 8.29 -19.05 0.08
CA LYS A 29 7.98 -19.09 -1.35
C LYS A 29 6.48 -18.79 -1.50
N PRO A 30 6.07 -17.91 -2.43
CA PRO A 30 4.67 -17.49 -2.59
C PRO A 30 3.72 -18.69 -2.80
N ARG A 31 4.20 -19.78 -3.40
CA ARG A 31 3.45 -21.05 -3.52
C ARG A 31 2.95 -21.59 -2.17
N SER A 32 3.73 -21.47 -1.11
CA SER A 32 3.33 -21.94 0.23
C SER A 32 2.20 -21.10 0.81
N ILE A 33 2.19 -19.79 0.54
CA ILE A 33 1.18 -18.86 1.06
C ILE A 33 -0.17 -19.14 0.40
N TYR A 34 -0.22 -19.17 -0.94
CA TYR A 34 -1.43 -19.51 -1.67
C TYR A 34 -1.90 -20.95 -1.42
N GLY A 35 -0.97 -21.88 -1.16
CA GLY A 35 -1.31 -23.26 -0.79
C GLY A 35 -2.03 -23.35 0.55
N ASP A 36 -1.54 -22.64 1.58
CA ASP A 36 -2.22 -22.56 2.88
C ASP A 36 -3.59 -21.89 2.74
N GLN A 37 -3.66 -20.81 1.95
CA GLN A 37 -4.92 -20.10 1.69
C GLN A 37 -5.95 -21.00 1.01
N LEU A 38 -5.54 -21.79 0.01
CA LEU A 38 -6.42 -22.73 -0.69
C LEU A 38 -7.01 -23.79 0.23
N ILE A 39 -6.25 -24.29 1.21
CA ILE A 39 -6.77 -25.26 2.19
C ILE A 39 -7.89 -24.64 3.02
N CYS A 40 -7.70 -23.40 3.48
CA CYS A 40 -8.71 -22.67 4.23
C CYS A 40 -9.94 -22.33 3.37
N LEU A 41 -9.75 -21.91 2.12
CA LEU A 41 -10.85 -21.65 1.19
C LEU A 41 -11.61 -22.94 0.83
N ALA A 42 -10.92 -24.08 0.72
CA ALA A 42 -11.55 -25.38 0.49
C ALA A 42 -12.42 -25.81 1.69
N ALA A 43 -11.98 -25.53 2.92
CA ALA A 43 -12.79 -25.75 4.11
C ALA A 43 -14.07 -24.91 4.11
N LEU A 44 -13.97 -23.63 3.72
CA LEU A 44 -15.13 -22.75 3.54
C LEU A 44 -16.06 -23.25 2.45
N MET A 45 -15.51 -23.65 1.29
CA MET A 45 -16.28 -24.24 0.20
C MET A 45 -17.08 -25.47 0.66
N GLY A 46 -16.49 -26.35 1.47
CA GLY A 46 -17.20 -27.51 2.01
C GLY A 46 -18.44 -27.13 2.83
N MET A 47 -18.33 -26.08 3.63
CA MET A 47 -19.42 -25.56 4.45
C MET A 47 -20.47 -24.83 3.61
N SER A 48 -20.05 -24.03 2.63
CA SER A 48 -20.93 -23.41 1.64
C SER A 48 -21.75 -24.44 0.87
N VAL A 49 -21.15 -25.57 0.48
CA VAL A 49 -21.82 -26.69 -0.20
C VAL A 49 -22.81 -27.38 0.74
N TRP A 50 -22.46 -27.54 2.01
CA TRP A 50 -23.37 -28.12 2.99
C TRP A 50 -24.63 -27.26 3.18
N GLN A 51 -24.47 -25.93 3.28
CA GLN A 51 -25.58 -25.01 3.51
C GLN A 51 -26.43 -24.77 2.25
N SER A 52 -25.80 -24.56 1.10
CA SER A 52 -26.47 -24.13 -0.13
C SER A 52 -26.65 -25.24 -1.17
N GLY A 53 -26.16 -26.45 -0.89
CA GLY A 53 -26.27 -27.61 -1.78
C GLY A 53 -25.25 -27.62 -2.92
N TRP A 54 -25.52 -28.49 -3.90
CA TRP A 54 -24.56 -28.85 -4.96
C TRP A 54 -24.26 -27.71 -5.93
N ARG A 55 -25.16 -26.74 -6.06
CA ARG A 55 -24.97 -25.56 -6.91
C ARG A 55 -23.74 -24.74 -6.50
N ALA A 56 -23.48 -24.62 -5.20
CA ALA A 56 -22.30 -23.95 -4.65
C ALA A 56 -21.00 -24.53 -5.24
N LEU A 57 -20.94 -25.86 -5.31
CA LEU A 57 -19.77 -26.60 -5.80
C LEU A 57 -19.56 -26.33 -7.28
N VAL A 58 -20.62 -26.34 -8.07
CA VAL A 58 -20.55 -26.05 -9.52
C VAL A 58 -20.11 -24.61 -9.78
N ILE A 59 -20.57 -23.64 -8.99
CA ILE A 59 -20.11 -22.24 -9.09
C ILE A 59 -18.61 -22.14 -8.77
N CYS A 60 -18.14 -22.80 -7.70
CA CYS A 60 -16.72 -22.79 -7.33
C CYS A 60 -15.83 -23.44 -8.39
N ILE A 61 -16.19 -24.63 -8.86
CA ILE A 61 -15.43 -25.35 -9.90
C ILE A 61 -15.47 -24.56 -11.21
N GLY A 62 -16.65 -24.05 -11.61
CA GLY A 62 -16.81 -23.25 -12.82
C GLY A 62 -15.94 -22.01 -12.80
N SER A 63 -15.93 -21.25 -11.70
CA SER A 63 -15.08 -20.07 -11.53
C SER A 63 -13.59 -20.41 -11.66
N VAL A 64 -13.12 -21.46 -10.96
CA VAL A 64 -11.72 -21.89 -11.02
C VAL A 64 -11.32 -22.33 -12.43
N LEU A 65 -12.18 -23.09 -13.12
CA LEU A 65 -11.92 -23.52 -14.50
C LEU A 65 -11.82 -22.33 -15.45
N VAL A 66 -12.74 -21.37 -15.35
CA VAL A 66 -12.70 -20.15 -16.15
C VAL A 66 -11.43 -19.36 -15.87
N CYS A 67 -11.01 -19.21 -14.61
CA CYS A 67 -9.77 -18.54 -14.26
C CYS A 67 -8.53 -19.24 -14.86
N ILE A 68 -8.46 -20.57 -14.83
CA ILE A 68 -7.34 -21.34 -15.40
C ILE A 68 -7.30 -21.18 -16.92
N ILE A 69 -8.45 -21.33 -17.60
CA ILE A 69 -8.55 -21.17 -19.04
C ILE A 69 -8.17 -19.74 -19.45
N ALA A 70 -8.69 -18.74 -18.75
CA ALA A 70 -8.35 -17.34 -18.98
C ALA A 70 -6.85 -17.09 -18.82
N ASP A 71 -6.23 -17.64 -17.77
CA ASP A 71 -4.80 -17.45 -17.52
C ASP A 71 -3.95 -18.05 -18.64
N ILE A 72 -4.33 -19.22 -19.17
CA ILE A 72 -3.67 -19.84 -20.33
C ILE A 72 -3.82 -18.96 -21.58
N VAL A 73 -5.03 -18.47 -21.85
CA VAL A 73 -5.32 -17.62 -23.01
C VAL A 73 -4.54 -16.29 -22.93
N PHE A 74 -4.60 -15.59 -21.80
CA PHE A 74 -3.89 -14.32 -21.61
C PHE A 74 -2.36 -14.50 -21.57
N CYS A 75 -1.84 -15.60 -21.02
CA CYS A 75 -0.42 -15.92 -21.13
C CYS A 75 0.00 -16.07 -22.59
N ARG A 76 -0.82 -16.75 -23.40
CA ARG A 76 -0.55 -16.94 -24.84
C ARG A 76 -0.62 -15.62 -25.61
N MET A 77 -1.60 -14.76 -25.31
CA MET A 77 -1.69 -13.42 -25.91
C MET A 77 -0.51 -12.53 -25.53
N THR A 78 -0.04 -12.61 -24.28
CA THR A 78 1.06 -11.79 -23.76
C THR A 78 2.44 -12.40 -24.05
N LYS A 79 2.50 -13.51 -24.79
CA LYS A 79 3.73 -14.28 -25.10
C LYS A 79 4.53 -14.67 -23.86
N LYS A 80 3.86 -14.86 -22.72
CA LYS A 80 4.46 -15.31 -21.46
C LYS A 80 4.31 -16.82 -21.32
N THR A 81 5.28 -17.45 -20.65
CA THR A 81 5.20 -18.89 -20.35
C THR A 81 4.18 -19.13 -19.24
N TYR A 82 3.19 -19.98 -19.53
CA TYR A 82 2.24 -20.42 -18.52
C TYR A 82 2.95 -21.25 -17.45
N ASN A 83 2.75 -20.92 -16.18
CA ASN A 83 3.33 -21.65 -15.06
C ASN A 83 2.24 -22.43 -14.31
N PRO A 84 2.15 -23.77 -14.48
CA PRO A 84 1.13 -24.59 -13.82
C PRO A 84 1.31 -24.65 -12.30
N LYS A 85 2.46 -24.18 -11.77
CA LYS A 85 2.72 -24.11 -10.34
C LYS A 85 2.17 -22.84 -9.69
N ASP A 86 1.55 -21.95 -10.46
CA ASP A 86 0.93 -20.74 -9.94
C ASP A 86 -0.45 -21.02 -9.33
N LEU A 87 -0.49 -21.14 -8.00
CA LEU A 87 -1.73 -21.35 -7.25
C LEU A 87 -2.56 -20.07 -7.07
N SER A 88 -2.03 -18.89 -7.43
CA SER A 88 -2.73 -17.61 -7.23
C SER A 88 -4.01 -17.49 -8.07
N THR A 89 -4.02 -18.08 -9.26
CA THR A 89 -5.20 -18.07 -10.16
C THR A 89 -6.34 -18.91 -9.61
N ILE A 90 -6.01 -20.09 -9.06
CA ILE A 90 -6.97 -20.98 -8.41
C ILE A 90 -7.52 -20.31 -7.14
N ALA A 91 -6.65 -19.70 -6.33
CA ALA A 91 -7.07 -18.98 -5.13
C ALA A 91 -7.99 -17.80 -5.49
N ALA A 92 -7.67 -17.03 -6.54
CA ALA A 92 -8.52 -15.95 -7.01
C ALA A 92 -9.90 -16.44 -7.46
N GLY A 93 -9.97 -17.48 -8.30
CA GLY A 93 -11.24 -18.05 -8.76
C GLY A 93 -12.10 -18.58 -7.62
N LEU A 94 -11.50 -19.23 -6.62
CA LEU A 94 -12.21 -19.72 -5.45
C LEU A 94 -12.69 -18.59 -4.54
N CYS A 95 -11.88 -17.56 -4.31
CA CYS A 95 -12.29 -16.36 -3.58
C CYS A 95 -13.47 -15.65 -4.27
N ILE A 96 -13.43 -15.49 -5.59
CA ILE A 96 -14.52 -14.87 -6.36
C ILE A 96 -15.82 -15.66 -6.15
N ALA A 97 -15.78 -16.99 -6.31
CA ALA A 97 -16.95 -17.84 -6.15
C ALA A 97 -17.54 -17.78 -4.72
N LEU A 98 -16.68 -17.81 -3.70
CA LEU A 98 -17.09 -17.77 -2.29
C LEU A 98 -17.66 -16.40 -1.87
N MET A 99 -17.31 -15.34 -2.58
CA MET A 99 -17.87 -14.00 -2.39
C MET A 99 -19.17 -13.78 -3.17
N MET A 100 -19.68 -14.76 -3.90
CA MET A 100 -20.94 -14.62 -4.64
C MET A 100 -22.10 -15.32 -3.91
N PRO A 101 -23.35 -14.96 -4.22
CA PRO A 101 -24.52 -15.72 -3.82
C PRO A 101 -24.62 -17.08 -4.53
N ALA A 102 -25.29 -18.04 -3.89
CA ALA A 102 -25.59 -19.36 -4.48
C ALA A 102 -26.52 -19.30 -5.68
N SER A 103 -27.41 -18.30 -5.67
CA SER A 103 -28.45 -18.08 -6.66
C SER A 103 -27.94 -17.44 -7.95
N VAL A 104 -26.68 -16.98 -7.98
CA VAL A 104 -26.15 -16.22 -9.11
C VAL A 104 -26.21 -17.04 -10.41
N HIS A 105 -26.46 -16.34 -11.52
CA HIS A 105 -26.37 -16.93 -12.85
C HIS A 105 -24.91 -17.26 -13.22
N TYR A 106 -24.69 -18.46 -13.79
CA TYR A 106 -23.34 -18.96 -14.12
C TYR A 106 -22.55 -18.04 -15.06
N GLY A 107 -23.23 -17.33 -15.97
CA GLY A 107 -22.59 -16.38 -16.88
C GLY A 107 -21.95 -15.19 -16.15
N ILE A 108 -22.53 -14.75 -15.03
CA ILE A 108 -22.00 -13.63 -14.23
C ILE A 108 -20.72 -14.07 -13.51
N VAL A 109 -20.71 -15.29 -12.97
CA VAL A 109 -19.52 -15.92 -12.35
C VAL A 109 -18.38 -16.00 -13.36
N ALA A 110 -18.67 -16.51 -14.56
CA ALA A 110 -17.68 -16.61 -15.63
C ALA A 110 -17.15 -15.22 -16.03
N GLY A 111 -18.03 -14.22 -16.18
CA GLY A 111 -17.63 -12.84 -16.46
C GLY A 111 -16.71 -12.24 -15.40
N GLY A 112 -17.01 -12.43 -14.12
CA GLY A 112 -16.16 -12.00 -13.01
C GLY A 112 -14.80 -12.68 -13.00
N ALA A 113 -14.77 -14.00 -13.17
CA ALA A 113 -13.54 -14.79 -13.24
C ALA A 113 -12.64 -14.36 -14.41
N LEU A 114 -13.21 -14.10 -15.59
CA LEU A 114 -12.50 -13.56 -16.75
C LEU A 114 -11.91 -12.17 -16.45
N LEU A 115 -12.71 -11.28 -15.86
CA LEU A 115 -12.29 -9.92 -15.54
C LEU A 115 -11.14 -9.90 -14.53
N ALA A 116 -11.20 -10.71 -13.47
CA ALA A 116 -10.12 -10.80 -12.48
C ALA A 116 -8.77 -11.16 -13.14
N ILE A 117 -8.78 -12.17 -14.02
CA ILE A 117 -7.56 -12.59 -14.71
C ILE A 117 -7.12 -11.56 -15.75
N ALA A 118 -8.05 -10.92 -16.46
CA ALA A 118 -7.72 -9.83 -17.37
C ALA A 118 -6.99 -8.70 -16.63
N VAL A 119 -7.49 -8.26 -15.48
CA VAL A 119 -6.84 -7.24 -14.63
C VAL A 119 -5.45 -7.69 -14.18
N LYS A 120 -5.31 -8.95 -13.72
CA LYS A 120 -4.01 -9.52 -13.35
C LYS A 120 -3.00 -9.41 -14.51
N HIS A 121 -3.41 -9.67 -15.75
CA HIS A 121 -2.52 -9.62 -16.92
C HIS A 121 -2.28 -8.22 -17.47
N ILE A 122 -3.24 -7.30 -17.37
CA ILE A 122 -3.07 -5.89 -17.74
C ILE A 122 -1.89 -5.26 -16.97
N PHE A 123 -1.77 -5.59 -15.69
CA PHE A 123 -0.66 -5.12 -14.85
C PHE A 123 0.62 -5.95 -15.00
N GLY A 124 0.66 -6.94 -15.90
CA GLY A 124 1.87 -7.69 -16.20
C GLY A 124 2.00 -9.04 -15.48
N GLY A 125 0.93 -9.55 -14.87
CA GLY A 125 0.86 -10.93 -14.36
C GLY A 125 1.03 -11.02 -12.83
N LYS A 126 1.43 -12.21 -12.36
CA LYS A 126 1.41 -12.63 -10.95
C LYS A 126 2.11 -11.69 -9.95
N ASP A 127 3.18 -11.02 -10.35
CA ASP A 127 4.04 -10.29 -9.40
C ASP A 127 3.95 -8.77 -9.54
N ASN A 128 3.08 -8.26 -10.42
CA ASN A 128 3.07 -6.85 -10.80
C ASN A 128 1.70 -6.16 -10.65
N TYR A 129 0.68 -6.86 -10.13
CA TYR A 129 -0.64 -6.24 -9.94
C TYR A 129 -0.65 -5.33 -8.71
N ILE A 130 -1.15 -4.10 -8.90
CA ILE A 130 -1.26 -3.09 -7.84
C ILE A 130 -2.52 -3.32 -7.00
N PHE A 131 -3.59 -3.78 -7.65
CA PHE A 131 -4.89 -4.04 -7.03
C PHE A 131 -5.16 -5.54 -6.98
N ASN A 132 -5.76 -6.00 -5.88
CA ASN A 132 -6.20 -7.39 -5.76
C ASN A 132 -7.22 -7.70 -6.88
N PRO A 133 -6.92 -8.62 -7.82
CA PRO A 133 -7.75 -8.86 -9.00
C PRO A 133 -9.14 -9.38 -8.66
N THR A 134 -9.25 -10.18 -7.60
CA THR A 134 -10.55 -10.69 -7.10
C THR A 134 -11.44 -9.55 -6.65
N CYS A 135 -10.89 -8.59 -5.89
CA CYS A 135 -11.64 -7.43 -5.43
C CYS A 135 -12.11 -6.54 -6.58
N VAL A 136 -11.29 -6.36 -7.61
CA VAL A 136 -11.68 -5.58 -8.80
C VAL A 136 -12.86 -6.24 -9.52
N ALA A 137 -12.85 -7.57 -9.67
CA ALA A 137 -13.95 -8.29 -10.29
C ALA A 137 -15.24 -8.22 -9.49
N ILE A 138 -15.18 -8.45 -8.17
CA ILE A 138 -16.40 -8.36 -7.34
C ILE A 138 -16.92 -6.92 -7.30
N ALA A 139 -16.05 -5.91 -7.18
CA ALA A 139 -16.47 -4.51 -7.22
C ALA A 139 -17.19 -4.17 -8.54
N PHE A 140 -16.66 -4.62 -9.68
CA PHE A 140 -17.30 -4.45 -10.98
C PHE A 140 -18.67 -5.13 -11.04
N LEU A 141 -18.78 -6.36 -10.54
CA LEU A 141 -20.04 -7.11 -10.55
C LEU A 141 -21.10 -6.53 -9.62
N ILE A 142 -20.72 -6.02 -8.45
CA ILE A 142 -21.64 -5.31 -7.56
C ILE A 142 -22.22 -4.07 -8.25
N ILE A 143 -21.40 -3.35 -9.03
CA ILE A 143 -21.84 -2.15 -9.77
C ILE A 143 -22.72 -2.51 -10.97
N CYS A 144 -22.33 -3.52 -11.76
CA CYS A 144 -23.02 -3.86 -13.01
C CYS A 144 -24.24 -4.77 -12.83
N TYR A 145 -24.21 -5.68 -11.85
CA TYR A 145 -25.24 -6.68 -11.59
C TYR A 145 -25.65 -6.71 -10.10
N PRO A 146 -26.13 -5.58 -9.54
CA PRO A 146 -26.45 -5.49 -8.11
C PRO A 146 -27.56 -6.47 -7.69
N ASN A 147 -28.57 -6.68 -8.53
CA ASN A 147 -29.70 -7.56 -8.21
C ASN A 147 -29.26 -9.02 -8.02
N ASP A 148 -28.33 -9.50 -8.86
CA ASP A 148 -27.85 -10.88 -8.81
C ASP A 148 -26.75 -11.08 -7.76
N MET A 149 -26.00 -10.02 -7.42
CA MET A 149 -24.91 -10.07 -6.44
C MET A 149 -25.37 -9.82 -4.99
N LEU A 150 -26.42 -9.03 -4.79
CA LEU A 150 -26.86 -8.58 -3.46
C LEU A 150 -28.16 -9.25 -2.99
N SER A 151 -28.64 -10.24 -3.75
CA SER A 151 -29.81 -11.06 -3.42
C SER A 151 -29.37 -12.48 -3.14
N TYR A 152 -29.65 -12.96 -1.93
CA TYR A 152 -29.16 -14.24 -1.43
C TYR A 152 -30.33 -15.20 -1.18
N PRO A 153 -30.13 -16.52 -1.34
CA PRO A 153 -31.15 -17.48 -0.91
C PRO A 153 -31.38 -17.38 0.60
N ALA A 154 -32.62 -17.59 1.05
CA ALA A 154 -32.93 -17.68 2.47
C ALA A 154 -32.09 -18.77 3.16
N ALA A 155 -31.71 -18.55 4.42
CA ALA A 155 -30.87 -19.49 5.15
C ALA A 155 -31.52 -20.89 5.22
N GLY A 156 -30.77 -21.93 4.83
CA GLY A 156 -31.24 -23.31 4.79
C GLY A 156 -31.97 -23.74 3.51
N SER A 157 -32.25 -22.80 2.60
CA SER A 157 -32.79 -23.13 1.28
C SER A 157 -31.68 -23.61 0.33
N LYS A 158 -31.99 -24.64 -0.46
CA LYS A 158 -31.05 -25.24 -1.41
C LYS A 158 -31.52 -24.93 -2.83
N PRO A 159 -30.92 -23.94 -3.52
CA PRO A 159 -31.30 -23.62 -4.88
C PRO A 159 -31.04 -24.81 -5.81
N GLU A 160 -31.94 -24.98 -6.79
CA GLU A 160 -31.83 -26.02 -7.79
C GLU A 160 -30.58 -25.84 -8.67
N LEU A 161 -30.03 -26.98 -9.12
CA LEU A 161 -28.78 -26.99 -9.89
C LEU A 161 -28.96 -26.39 -11.29
N TRP A 162 -30.13 -26.54 -11.90
CA TRP A 162 -30.41 -26.11 -13.27
C TRP A 162 -31.75 -25.40 -13.31
N GLY A 163 -31.88 -24.35 -14.13
CA GLY A 163 -33.12 -23.58 -14.27
C GLY A 163 -33.26 -22.43 -13.27
N ASP A 164 -34.49 -21.95 -13.11
CA ASP A 164 -34.83 -20.93 -12.13
C ASP A 164 -34.62 -21.47 -10.72
N THR A 165 -34.00 -20.67 -9.86
CA THR A 165 -33.52 -21.11 -8.55
C THR A 165 -34.63 -21.59 -7.61
N GLY A 166 -35.90 -21.32 -7.92
CA GLY A 166 -37.10 -21.82 -7.21
C GLY A 166 -37.20 -21.37 -5.74
N VAL A 167 -36.30 -20.47 -5.32
CA VAL A 167 -36.05 -20.14 -3.92
C VAL A 167 -36.27 -18.64 -3.72
N GLN A 168 -36.89 -18.28 -2.60
CA GLN A 168 -37.07 -16.89 -2.21
C GLN A 168 -35.70 -16.22 -1.98
N LEU A 169 -35.44 -15.16 -2.73
CA LEU A 169 -34.26 -14.32 -2.52
C LEU A 169 -34.54 -13.25 -1.47
N VAL A 170 -33.59 -13.06 -0.56
CA VAL A 170 -33.63 -12.11 0.54
C VAL A 170 -32.39 -11.22 0.46
N SER A 171 -32.53 -9.94 0.79
CA SER A 171 -31.37 -9.04 0.90
C SER A 171 -30.47 -9.46 2.07
N GLY A 172 -29.16 -9.30 1.91
CA GLY A 172 -28.19 -9.63 2.96
C GLY A 172 -28.36 -8.76 4.20
N ILE A 173 -27.76 -9.20 5.31
CA ILE A 173 -27.81 -8.47 6.59
C ILE A 173 -27.26 -7.05 6.47
N GLU A 174 -26.19 -6.85 5.68
CA GLU A 174 -25.64 -5.52 5.41
C GLU A 174 -26.67 -4.62 4.70
N SER A 175 -27.36 -5.11 3.68
CA SER A 175 -28.47 -4.40 3.04
C SER A 175 -29.63 -4.12 3.99
N TYR A 176 -29.96 -5.06 4.88
CA TYR A 176 -31.06 -4.89 5.84
C TYR A 176 -30.76 -3.77 6.84
N LEU A 177 -29.55 -3.75 7.40
CA LEU A 177 -29.07 -2.68 8.27
C LEU A 177 -29.11 -1.31 7.57
N LEU A 178 -28.66 -1.26 6.31
CA LEU A 178 -28.61 -0.03 5.52
C LEU A 178 -30.01 0.51 5.13
N LYS A 179 -30.97 -0.38 4.87
CA LYS A 179 -32.32 -0.01 4.38
C LYS A 179 -33.32 0.28 5.49
N LEU A 180 -33.29 -0.51 6.56
CA LEU A 180 -34.35 -0.50 7.58
C LEU A 180 -33.88 0.04 8.93
N GLY A 181 -32.58 0.32 9.11
CA GLY A 181 -32.02 0.84 10.37
C GLY A 181 -32.29 -0.04 11.60
N THR A 182 -32.76 -1.26 11.37
CA THR A 182 -33.18 -2.25 12.34
C THR A 182 -32.57 -3.58 11.92
N ALA A 183 -32.24 -4.46 12.85
CA ALA A 183 -31.74 -5.80 12.55
C ALA A 183 -32.83 -6.85 12.81
N PRO A 184 -32.80 -8.00 12.11
CA PRO A 184 -33.53 -9.17 12.56
C PRO A 184 -33.07 -9.58 13.97
N THR A 185 -33.90 -10.32 14.69
CA THR A 185 -33.57 -10.80 16.05
C THR A 185 -32.19 -11.45 16.09
N VAL A 186 -31.29 -10.88 16.88
CA VAL A 186 -29.88 -11.28 16.93
C VAL A 186 -29.75 -12.57 17.73
N ASN A 187 -29.80 -13.70 17.03
CA ASN A 187 -29.53 -15.00 17.62
C ASN A 187 -28.04 -15.34 17.46
N TYR A 188 -27.27 -15.16 18.53
CA TYR A 188 -25.81 -15.37 18.56
C TYR A 188 -25.37 -16.68 17.88
N GLU A 189 -26.08 -17.77 18.15
CA GLU A 189 -25.79 -19.10 17.61
C GLU A 189 -25.93 -19.16 16.08
N ASN A 190 -27.00 -18.56 15.53
CA ASN A 190 -27.24 -18.55 14.09
C ASN A 190 -26.19 -17.72 13.36
N PHE A 191 -25.73 -16.61 13.94
CA PHE A 191 -24.65 -15.82 13.37
C PHE A 191 -23.31 -16.56 13.42
N MET A 192 -22.97 -17.16 14.55
CA MET A 192 -21.72 -17.93 14.71
C MET A 192 -21.65 -19.12 13.76
N LEU A 193 -22.76 -19.87 13.61
CA LEU A 193 -22.88 -21.00 12.69
C LEU A 193 -23.04 -20.57 11.23
N GLY A 194 -23.33 -19.29 10.98
CA GLY A 194 -23.52 -18.74 9.63
C GLY A 194 -24.89 -19.06 9.02
N ASN A 195 -25.90 -19.34 9.83
CA ASN A 195 -27.27 -19.59 9.39
C ASN A 195 -28.03 -18.30 9.09
N PHE A 196 -27.54 -17.52 8.12
CA PHE A 196 -28.16 -16.29 7.66
C PHE A 196 -27.95 -16.06 6.15
N ALA A 197 -28.73 -15.15 5.56
CA ALA A 197 -28.65 -14.82 4.14
C ALA A 197 -27.42 -13.92 3.86
N GLY A 198 -26.49 -14.42 3.05
CA GLY A 198 -25.28 -13.71 2.66
C GLY A 198 -24.46 -14.46 1.61
N PRO A 199 -23.30 -13.90 1.20
CA PRO A 199 -22.39 -14.56 0.27
C PRO A 199 -21.93 -15.90 0.83
N MET A 200 -21.88 -16.94 -0.01
CA MET A 200 -21.86 -18.32 0.47
C MET A 200 -20.64 -18.68 1.33
N GLY A 201 -19.50 -18.02 1.08
CA GLY A 201 -18.25 -18.25 1.82
C GLY A 201 -18.01 -17.27 2.97
N THR A 202 -18.82 -16.23 3.12
CA THR A 202 -18.65 -15.22 4.18
C THR A 202 -19.57 -15.45 5.38
N THR A 203 -20.60 -16.28 5.23
CA THR A 203 -21.58 -16.57 6.29
C THR A 203 -20.96 -17.27 7.50
N HIS A 204 -20.04 -18.20 7.30
CA HIS A 204 -19.51 -19.07 8.37
C HIS A 204 -18.39 -18.44 9.19
N ILE A 205 -18.74 -17.52 10.09
CA ILE A 205 -17.81 -16.73 10.92
C ILE A 205 -16.82 -17.61 11.68
N LEU A 206 -17.27 -18.66 12.37
CA LEU A 206 -16.40 -19.51 13.19
C LEU A 206 -15.29 -20.15 12.35
N ILE A 207 -15.63 -20.64 11.15
CA ILE A 207 -14.66 -21.27 10.27
C ILE A 207 -13.68 -20.24 9.71
N ILE A 208 -14.16 -19.04 9.34
CA ILE A 208 -13.28 -17.97 8.88
C ILE A 208 -12.33 -17.53 10.02
N ALA A 209 -12.82 -17.43 11.26
CA ALA A 209 -12.01 -17.08 12.42
C ALA A 209 -10.93 -18.14 12.69
N VAL A 210 -11.29 -19.43 12.67
CA VAL A 210 -10.33 -20.54 12.79
C VAL A 210 -9.31 -20.51 11.65
N CYS A 211 -9.76 -20.27 10.40
CA CYS A 211 -8.86 -20.11 9.26
C CYS A 211 -7.89 -18.94 9.45
N GLY A 212 -8.38 -17.79 9.92
CA GLY A 212 -7.56 -16.63 10.22
C GLY A 212 -6.48 -16.94 11.26
N ILE A 213 -6.85 -17.58 12.37
CA ILE A 213 -5.92 -18.00 13.42
C ILE A 213 -4.89 -19.00 12.87
N CYS A 214 -5.33 -20.02 12.11
CA CYS A 214 -4.43 -20.99 11.48
C CYS A 214 -3.43 -20.32 10.51
N LEU A 215 -3.89 -19.37 9.70
CA LEU A 215 -3.04 -18.63 8.76
C LEU A 215 -2.06 -17.69 9.47
N MET A 216 -2.46 -17.10 10.61
CA MET A 216 -1.55 -16.34 11.48
C MET A 216 -0.44 -17.24 12.04
N PHE A 217 -0.78 -18.40 12.59
CA PHE A 217 0.22 -19.34 13.13
C PHE A 217 1.17 -19.87 12.05
N ARG A 218 0.66 -20.10 10.83
CA ARG A 218 1.49 -20.49 9.68
C ARG A 218 2.33 -19.34 9.13
N ARG A 219 2.19 -18.10 9.62
CA ARG A 219 2.85 -16.87 9.11
C ARG A 219 2.56 -16.62 7.62
N SER A 220 1.42 -17.09 7.12
CA SER A 220 0.94 -16.80 5.77
C SER A 220 0.11 -15.52 5.75
N LEU A 221 -0.49 -15.17 6.89
CA LEU A 221 -1.21 -13.92 7.15
C LEU A 221 -0.39 -13.02 8.08
N SER A 222 -0.21 -11.74 7.71
CA SER A 222 0.47 -10.78 8.57
C SER A 222 -0.46 -10.34 9.72
N PRO A 223 -0.14 -10.64 10.98
CA PRO A 223 -1.02 -10.35 12.11
C PRO A 223 -1.20 -8.84 12.33
N LEU A 224 -0.22 -8.02 11.96
CA LEU A 224 -0.26 -6.56 12.08
C LEU A 224 -1.44 -5.96 11.30
N VAL A 225 -1.59 -6.30 10.02
CA VAL A 225 -2.68 -5.77 9.18
C VAL A 225 -4.03 -6.18 9.73
N MET A 226 -4.18 -7.46 10.11
CA MET A 226 -5.46 -7.98 10.59
C MET A 226 -5.85 -7.41 11.95
N LEU A 227 -4.95 -7.43 12.94
CA LEU A 227 -5.27 -6.97 14.30
C LEU A 227 -5.47 -5.45 14.34
N CYS A 228 -4.64 -4.67 13.63
CA CYS A 228 -4.81 -3.23 13.58
C CYS A 228 -6.06 -2.83 12.78
N GLY A 229 -6.36 -3.51 11.68
CA GLY A 229 -7.56 -3.23 10.88
C GLY A 229 -8.87 -3.64 11.56
N LEU A 230 -8.95 -4.86 12.07
CA LEU A 230 -10.12 -5.32 12.79
C LEU A 230 -10.29 -4.58 14.13
N GLY A 231 -9.19 -4.30 14.84
CA GLY A 231 -9.19 -3.53 16.08
C GLY A 231 -9.67 -2.09 15.88
N SER A 232 -9.20 -1.40 14.84
CA SER A 232 -9.67 -0.03 14.53
C SER A 232 -11.12 -0.01 14.06
N TYR A 233 -11.56 -1.01 13.29
CA TYR A 233 -12.97 -1.15 12.91
C TYR A 233 -13.86 -1.35 14.16
N CYS A 234 -13.55 -2.34 15.01
CA CYS A 234 -14.31 -2.60 16.23
C CYS A 234 -14.32 -1.41 17.19
N ALA A 235 -13.20 -0.69 17.32
CA ALA A 235 -13.12 0.49 18.18
C ALA A 235 -14.05 1.61 17.70
N LEU A 236 -14.16 1.83 16.39
CA LEU A 236 -15.07 2.83 15.84
C LEU A 236 -16.54 2.41 15.92
N THR A 237 -16.85 1.14 15.63
CA THR A 237 -18.21 0.61 15.81
C THR A 237 -18.65 0.69 17.27
N ALA A 238 -17.74 0.46 18.22
CA ALA A 238 -18.04 0.62 19.65
C ALA A 238 -18.24 2.09 20.06
N LEU A 239 -17.57 3.03 19.39
CA LEU A 239 -17.71 4.46 19.64
C LEU A 239 -19.02 5.03 19.05
N PHE A 240 -19.47 4.47 17.91
CA PHE A 240 -20.69 4.88 17.21
C PHE A 240 -21.61 3.68 16.97
N PRO A 241 -22.20 3.08 18.02
CA PRO A 241 -23.04 1.91 17.87
C PRO A 241 -24.37 2.27 17.21
N VAL A 242 -24.83 1.42 16.29
CA VAL A 242 -26.15 1.56 15.64
C VAL A 242 -27.28 1.13 16.57
N PHE A 243 -27.03 0.15 17.44
CA PHE A 243 -28.00 -0.37 18.42
C PHE A 243 -27.67 0.09 19.84
N SER A 244 -28.65 -0.01 20.75
CA SER A 244 -28.45 0.30 22.17
C SER A 244 -27.36 -0.56 22.82
N ASN A 245 -27.23 -1.82 22.38
CA ASN A 245 -26.20 -2.74 22.82
C ASN A 245 -25.01 -2.71 21.87
N ILE A 246 -23.83 -2.40 22.42
CA ILE A 246 -22.56 -2.40 21.67
C ILE A 246 -22.22 -3.81 21.16
N GLY A 247 -22.47 -4.84 21.97
CA GLY A 247 -22.18 -6.24 21.62
C GLY A 247 -22.96 -6.72 20.39
N ASP A 248 -24.26 -6.41 20.33
CA ASP A 248 -25.12 -6.78 19.20
C ASP A 248 -24.68 -6.07 17.91
N THR A 249 -24.33 -4.78 18.02
CA THR A 249 -23.81 -4.00 16.89
C THR A 249 -22.53 -4.59 16.34
N LEU A 250 -21.55 -4.87 17.21
CA LEU A 250 -20.26 -5.42 16.81
C LEU A 250 -20.42 -6.77 16.13
N MET A 251 -21.25 -7.66 16.70
CA MET A 251 -21.40 -8.98 16.15
C MET A 251 -22.12 -8.95 14.80
N LEU A 252 -23.14 -8.11 14.65
CA LEU A 252 -23.83 -7.91 13.38
C LEU A 252 -22.88 -7.34 12.32
N GLU A 253 -22.07 -6.34 12.68
CA GLU A 253 -21.18 -5.69 11.71
C GLU A 253 -20.00 -6.57 11.28
N LEU A 254 -19.41 -7.32 12.22
CA LEU A 254 -18.33 -8.26 11.93
C LEU A 254 -18.81 -9.46 11.10
N SER A 255 -20.06 -9.89 11.31
CA SER A 255 -20.66 -11.02 10.61
C SER A 255 -21.17 -10.67 9.21
N ALA A 256 -21.61 -9.43 9.00
CA ALA A 256 -22.33 -9.08 7.78
C ALA A 256 -21.41 -8.58 6.65
N GLY A 257 -21.60 -9.16 5.47
CA GLY A 257 -20.96 -8.75 4.22
C GLY A 257 -19.63 -9.47 3.97
N TYR A 258 -18.60 -8.71 3.61
CA TYR A 258 -17.28 -9.24 3.21
C TYR A 258 -16.14 -8.90 4.19
N LEU A 259 -16.44 -8.27 5.32
CA LEU A 259 -15.42 -7.69 6.20
C LEU A 259 -14.44 -8.74 6.73
N LEU A 260 -14.95 -9.76 7.42
CA LEU A 260 -14.10 -10.74 8.09
C LEU A 260 -13.38 -11.65 7.09
N PHE A 261 -14.11 -12.11 6.07
CA PHE A 261 -13.53 -12.82 4.93
C PHE A 261 -12.42 -12.00 4.26
N GLY A 262 -12.68 -10.71 4.04
CA GLY A 262 -11.76 -9.82 3.37
C GLY A 262 -10.49 -9.52 4.18
N PHE A 263 -10.58 -9.36 5.50
CA PHE A 263 -9.39 -9.22 6.34
C PHE A 263 -8.51 -10.48 6.34
N VAL A 264 -9.13 -11.67 6.34
CA VAL A 264 -8.39 -12.94 6.40
C VAL A 264 -7.78 -13.33 5.05
N PHE A 265 -8.52 -13.16 3.95
CA PHE A 265 -8.13 -13.69 2.63
C PHE A 265 -7.70 -12.65 1.60
N LEU A 266 -8.13 -11.39 1.73
CA LEU A 266 -7.92 -10.37 0.69
C LEU A 266 -6.95 -9.26 1.12
N ALA A 267 -7.03 -8.82 2.38
CA ALA A 267 -6.27 -7.68 2.89
C ALA A 267 -4.76 -7.95 3.03
N ALA A 268 -4.40 -9.21 3.25
CA ALA A 268 -3.02 -9.64 3.43
C ALA A 268 -2.44 -10.38 2.22
N ASP A 269 -2.88 -10.01 1.01
CA ASP A 269 -2.24 -10.47 -0.21
C ASP A 269 -0.78 -9.97 -0.23
N PRO A 270 0.22 -10.87 -0.36
CA PRO A 270 1.63 -10.49 -0.32
C PRO A 270 2.04 -9.49 -1.40
N GLN A 271 1.28 -9.35 -2.50
CA GLN A 271 1.63 -8.45 -3.60
C GLN A 271 1.12 -7.02 -3.39
N THR A 272 -0.01 -6.84 -2.72
CA THR A 272 -0.64 -5.51 -2.58
C THR A 272 -0.35 -4.86 -1.24
N MET A 273 -0.02 -5.64 -0.21
CA MET A 273 0.30 -5.13 1.12
C MET A 273 1.66 -4.39 1.16
N PRO A 274 1.82 -3.38 2.03
CA PRO A 274 3.10 -2.68 2.20
C PRO A 274 4.19 -3.61 2.77
N ALA A 275 5.46 -3.30 2.46
CA ALA A 275 6.58 -4.15 2.87
C ALA A 275 6.98 -3.93 4.34
N THR A 276 6.95 -2.68 4.83
CA THR A 276 7.40 -2.34 6.19
C THR A 276 6.38 -2.72 7.27
N ALA A 277 6.86 -2.98 8.50
CA ALA A 277 5.99 -3.30 9.63
C ALA A 277 5.12 -2.10 10.03
N ALA A 278 5.71 -0.90 10.10
CA ALA A 278 4.97 0.35 10.31
C ALA A 278 3.93 0.60 9.21
N GLY A 279 4.29 0.38 7.93
CA GLY A 279 3.37 0.49 6.80
C GLY A 279 2.17 -0.45 6.94
N LYS A 280 2.40 -1.69 7.40
CA LYS A 280 1.32 -2.67 7.65
C LYS A 280 0.34 -2.23 8.74
N ILE A 281 0.83 -1.61 9.82
CA ILE A 281 -0.02 -1.08 10.89
C ILE A 281 -0.90 0.05 10.35
N VAL A 282 -0.29 1.02 9.68
CA VAL A 282 -1.01 2.18 9.11
C VAL A 282 -2.00 1.71 8.05
N TYR A 283 -1.61 0.79 7.18
CA TYR A 283 -2.48 0.21 6.16
C TYR A 283 -3.69 -0.51 6.76
N GLY A 284 -3.49 -1.34 7.78
CA GLY A 284 -4.61 -1.99 8.50
C GLY A 284 -5.55 -0.95 9.11
N LEU A 285 -4.99 0.05 9.80
CA LEU A 285 -5.77 1.14 10.41
C LEU A 285 -6.58 1.94 9.37
N VAL A 286 -6.01 2.23 8.20
CA VAL A 286 -6.73 2.89 7.10
C VAL A 286 -7.91 2.03 6.63
N ILE A 287 -7.73 0.72 6.44
CA ILE A 287 -8.82 -0.18 6.05
C ILE A 287 -9.93 -0.20 7.11
N GLY A 288 -9.58 -0.31 8.39
CA GLY A 288 -10.57 -0.35 9.47
C GLY A 288 -11.35 0.96 9.61
N ILE A 289 -10.66 2.11 9.61
CA ILE A 289 -11.29 3.43 9.74
C ILE A 289 -12.17 3.74 8.53
N VAL A 290 -11.60 3.65 7.32
CA VAL A 290 -12.35 3.96 6.09
C VAL A 290 -13.47 2.94 5.89
N GLY A 291 -13.25 1.68 6.26
CA GLY A 291 -14.27 0.64 6.24
C GLY A 291 -15.49 0.97 7.10
N CYS A 292 -15.26 1.37 8.35
CA CYS A 292 -16.33 1.78 9.25
C CYS A 292 -17.07 3.03 8.75
N LEU A 293 -16.34 4.01 8.19
CA LEU A 293 -16.96 5.22 7.61
C LEU A 293 -17.84 4.89 6.39
N PHE A 294 -17.37 4.02 5.49
CA PHE A 294 -18.17 3.56 4.36
C PHE A 294 -19.40 2.78 4.81
N ARG A 295 -19.32 2.04 5.92
CA ARG A 295 -20.45 1.33 6.48
C ARG A 295 -21.54 2.30 6.96
N HIS A 296 -21.16 3.33 7.72
CA HIS A 296 -22.10 4.27 8.31
C HIS A 296 -22.68 5.26 7.30
N PHE A 297 -21.86 5.77 6.37
CA PHE A 297 -22.26 6.82 5.44
C PHE A 297 -22.49 6.33 4.00
N GLY A 298 -21.88 5.22 3.59
CA GLY A 298 -21.72 4.85 2.19
C GLY A 298 -22.94 4.28 1.49
N LYS A 299 -24.03 3.91 2.18
CA LYS A 299 -25.28 3.36 1.61
C LYS A 299 -25.08 2.28 0.52
N VAL A 300 -23.98 1.53 0.57
CA VAL A 300 -23.59 0.52 -0.43
C VAL A 300 -23.21 -0.76 0.30
N GLU A 301 -23.83 -1.87 -0.11
CA GLU A 301 -23.44 -3.21 0.35
C GLU A 301 -22.10 -3.61 -0.27
N GLY A 302 -21.26 -4.30 0.51
CA GLY A 302 -19.91 -4.67 0.06
C GLY A 302 -18.87 -3.56 0.13
N SER A 303 -19.14 -2.55 0.96
CA SER A 303 -18.25 -1.46 1.34
C SER A 303 -16.77 -1.86 1.50
N PHE A 304 -16.49 -2.99 2.17
CA PHE A 304 -15.13 -3.48 2.44
C PHE A 304 -14.29 -3.66 1.16
N ILE A 305 -14.88 -4.13 0.06
CA ILE A 305 -14.15 -4.43 -1.18
C ILE A 305 -13.64 -3.14 -1.81
N PHE A 306 -14.47 -2.11 -1.84
CA PHE A 306 -14.11 -0.78 -2.34
C PHE A 306 -13.03 -0.13 -1.46
N VAL A 307 -13.17 -0.25 -0.14
CA VAL A 307 -12.18 0.26 0.83
C VAL A 307 -10.83 -0.43 0.62
N LEU A 308 -10.81 -1.74 0.43
CA LEU A 308 -9.58 -2.49 0.18
C LEU A 308 -8.92 -2.08 -1.14
N LEU A 309 -9.69 -1.79 -2.19
CA LEU A 309 -9.14 -1.27 -3.45
C LEU A 309 -8.51 0.12 -3.27
N ILE A 310 -9.15 1.01 -2.50
CA ILE A 310 -8.58 2.31 -2.14
C ILE A 310 -7.29 2.14 -1.32
N ALA A 311 -7.30 1.24 -0.33
CA ALA A 311 -6.13 0.98 0.48
C ALA A 311 -4.97 0.41 -0.34
N ASN A 312 -5.24 -0.52 -1.27
CA ASN A 312 -4.24 -1.05 -2.19
C ASN A 312 -3.62 0.06 -3.07
N ALA A 313 -4.40 1.05 -3.51
CA ALA A 313 -3.88 2.21 -4.24
C ALA A 313 -2.88 3.03 -3.41
N LEU A 314 -3.16 3.13 -2.11
CA LEU A 314 -2.40 3.94 -1.17
C LEU A 314 -1.22 3.17 -0.55
N SER A 315 -1.15 1.85 -0.67
CA SER A 315 -0.18 1.00 0.05
C SER A 315 1.26 1.45 -0.16
N LEU A 316 1.65 1.75 -1.40
CA LEU A 316 2.98 2.26 -1.74
C LEU A 316 3.28 3.61 -1.09
N HIS A 317 2.32 4.54 -1.15
CA HIS A 317 2.48 5.89 -0.57
C HIS A 317 2.55 5.84 0.96
N LEU A 318 1.79 4.94 1.59
CA LEU A 318 1.85 4.71 3.03
C LEU A 318 3.21 4.15 3.43
N ASP A 319 3.76 3.21 2.66
CA ASP A 319 5.08 2.63 2.92
C ASP A 319 6.20 3.68 2.81
N GLU A 320 6.16 4.52 1.78
CA GLU A 320 7.11 5.64 1.61
C GLU A 320 7.01 6.68 2.73
N ALA A 321 5.79 7.04 3.12
CA ALA A 321 5.55 7.98 4.20
C ALA A 321 6.05 7.43 5.55
N CYS A 322 5.78 6.17 5.85
CA CYS A 322 6.26 5.50 7.06
C CYS A 322 7.79 5.43 7.09
N ALA A 323 8.44 5.09 5.98
CA ALA A 323 9.90 5.07 5.89
C ALA A 323 10.52 6.47 6.09
N TYR A 324 9.92 7.50 5.50
CA TYR A 324 10.38 8.89 5.68
C TYR A 324 10.24 9.37 7.13
N ILE A 325 9.08 9.12 7.76
CA ILE A 325 8.82 9.47 9.15
C ILE A 325 9.78 8.72 10.08
N GLY A 326 9.95 7.41 9.88
CA GLY A 326 10.88 6.59 10.64
C GLY A 326 12.31 7.13 10.61
N ALA A 327 12.82 7.48 9.43
CA ALA A 327 14.15 8.05 9.28
C ALA A 327 14.32 9.38 10.05
N ARG A 328 13.27 10.21 10.08
CA ARG A 328 13.28 11.51 10.76
C ARG A 328 13.21 11.37 12.28
N ILE A 329 12.38 10.45 12.79
CA ILE A 329 12.30 10.18 14.23
C ILE A 329 13.63 9.59 14.72
N LYS A 330 14.25 8.68 13.97
CA LYS A 330 15.56 8.11 14.31
C LYS A 330 16.67 9.16 14.39
N GLN A 331 16.68 10.12 13.45
CA GLN A 331 17.62 11.26 13.51
C GLN A 331 17.39 12.14 14.73
N ALA A 332 16.13 12.44 15.06
CA ALA A 332 15.79 13.24 16.22
C ALA A 332 16.12 12.52 17.54
N ALA A 333 15.83 11.23 17.64
CA ALA A 333 16.14 10.39 18.80
C ALA A 333 17.65 10.25 19.02
N GLY A 334 18.43 10.06 17.95
CA GLY A 334 19.89 10.04 18.02
C GLY A 334 20.47 11.37 18.53
N TYR A 335 19.95 12.49 18.02
CA TYR A 335 20.35 13.82 18.48
C TYR A 335 19.98 14.07 19.96
N LEU A 336 18.79 13.64 20.38
CA LEU A 336 18.33 13.75 21.77
C LEU A 336 19.15 12.88 22.73
N HIS A 337 19.46 11.64 22.35
CA HIS A 337 20.26 10.73 23.17
C HIS A 337 21.69 11.26 23.34
N GLU A 338 22.32 11.75 22.26
CA GLU A 338 23.68 12.30 22.34
C GLU A 338 23.72 13.55 23.24
N ASN A 339 22.72 14.43 23.13
CA ASN A 339 22.63 15.61 23.98
C ASN A 339 22.31 15.25 25.43
N MET A 340 21.33 14.38 25.69
CA MET A 340 20.92 13.98 27.06
C MET A 340 22.05 13.26 27.80
N GLY A 341 22.76 12.34 27.14
CA GLY A 341 23.92 11.69 27.75
C GLY A 341 25.04 12.69 28.08
N ARG A 342 25.18 13.76 27.28
CA ARG A 342 26.08 14.88 27.58
C ARG A 342 25.60 15.70 28.79
N TYR A 343 24.29 15.93 28.92
CA TYR A 343 23.70 16.63 30.08
C TYR A 343 23.81 15.81 31.37
N GLU A 344 23.57 14.50 31.31
CA GLU A 344 23.74 13.59 32.46
C GLU A 344 25.21 13.53 32.89
N ALA A 345 26.15 13.39 31.93
CA ALA A 345 27.59 13.43 32.23
C ALA A 345 28.04 14.78 32.83
N LEU A 346 27.47 15.89 32.36
CA LEU A 346 27.74 17.23 32.90
C LEU A 346 27.14 17.41 34.30
N ARG A 347 25.94 16.87 34.55
CA ARG A 347 25.29 16.88 35.87
C ARG A 347 26.08 16.02 36.87
N ASP A 348 26.47 14.81 36.51
CA ASP A 348 27.28 13.93 37.38
C ASP A 348 28.66 14.53 37.69
N SER A 349 29.22 15.30 36.75
CA SER A 349 30.46 16.04 36.96
C SER A 349 30.26 17.23 37.91
N ALA A 350 29.13 17.94 37.80
CA ALA A 350 28.76 19.03 38.71
C ALA A 350 28.42 18.53 40.12
N GLU A 351 27.75 17.38 40.25
CA GLU A 351 27.33 16.76 41.52
C GLU A 351 28.53 16.18 42.29
N ASN A 352 29.58 15.73 41.58
CA ASN A 352 30.85 15.29 42.17
C ASN A 352 31.89 16.43 42.38
N GLU A 353 31.48 17.70 42.33
CA GLU A 353 32.34 18.89 42.42
C GLU A 353 33.58 18.88 41.50
N ARG A 354 33.54 18.08 40.42
CA ARG A 354 34.56 18.13 39.37
C ARG A 354 34.28 19.34 38.52
N ARG A 355 34.85 20.48 38.89
CA ARG A 355 34.86 21.66 38.03
C ARG A 355 35.50 21.24 36.69
N PRO A 356 34.87 21.53 35.54
CA PRO A 356 35.54 21.35 34.26
C PRO A 356 36.82 22.17 34.34
N LYS A 357 37.97 21.51 34.24
CA LYS A 357 39.24 22.24 34.21
C LYS A 357 39.27 23.03 32.91
N LEU A 358 40.00 24.15 32.86
CA LEU A 358 40.18 24.92 31.62
C LEU A 358 40.78 24.08 30.46
N THR A 359 41.28 22.88 30.77
CA THR A 359 41.72 21.85 29.81
C THR A 359 40.58 21.06 29.16
N ASP A 360 39.37 21.08 29.73
CA ASP A 360 38.18 20.37 29.25
C ASP A 360 37.32 21.23 28.31
N THR A 361 37.49 22.56 28.33
CA THR A 361 37.15 23.40 27.18
C THR A 361 38.21 23.18 26.13
N MET A 362 37.87 22.51 25.04
CA MET A 362 38.80 22.28 23.95
C MET A 362 39.30 23.63 23.40
N GLU A 363 40.49 24.07 23.81
CA GLU A 363 41.39 24.61 22.82
C GLU A 363 41.54 23.54 21.75
N ILE A 364 41.20 23.88 20.51
CA ILE A 364 41.55 23.04 19.38
C ILE A 364 43.07 23.15 19.23
N ILE A 365 43.80 22.42 20.09
CA ILE A 365 45.21 22.13 19.86
C ILE A 365 45.19 21.13 18.72
N VAL A 366 45.33 21.64 17.50
CA VAL A 366 45.67 20.80 16.36
C VAL A 366 47.05 20.25 16.68
N PRO A 367 47.21 18.94 16.99
CA PRO A 367 48.55 18.40 17.15
C PRO A 367 49.28 18.65 15.82
N PRO A 368 50.57 19.05 15.83
CA PRO A 368 51.32 19.15 14.58
C PRO A 368 51.23 17.78 13.91
N THR A 369 50.46 17.72 12.83
CA THR A 369 50.30 16.52 12.04
C THR A 369 51.61 16.38 11.29
N ASN A 370 52.53 15.59 11.86
CA ASN A 370 53.69 15.15 11.10
C ASN A 370 53.13 14.23 10.01
N TYR A 371 53.02 14.76 8.79
CA TYR A 371 52.68 13.99 7.62
C TYR A 371 53.84 13.04 7.33
N ASN A 372 53.94 11.97 8.10
CA ASN A 372 54.74 10.83 7.70
C ASN A 372 53.92 10.12 6.62
N MET A 373 54.00 10.63 5.39
CA MET A 373 53.51 9.90 4.23
C MET A 373 54.27 8.57 4.26
N PRO A 374 53.56 7.42 4.36
CA PRO A 374 54.24 6.15 4.13
C PRO A 374 54.86 6.22 2.74
N PRO A 375 56.04 5.60 2.51
CA PRO A 375 56.63 5.53 1.18
C PRO A 375 55.54 5.06 0.21
N ILE A 376 55.42 5.75 -0.93
CA ILE A 376 54.40 5.49 -1.94
C ILE A 376 54.61 4.07 -2.44
N ASP A 377 53.94 3.12 -1.81
CA ASP A 377 53.93 1.74 -2.23
C ASP A 377 52.91 1.69 -3.36
N ASN A 378 53.37 1.47 -4.60
CA ASN A 378 52.55 1.45 -5.82
C ASN A 378 51.54 0.27 -5.86
N LYS A 379 51.21 -0.32 -4.71
CA LYS A 379 50.19 -1.35 -4.56
C LYS A 379 48.83 -0.70 -4.39
N VAL A 380 48.01 -0.79 -5.44
CA VAL A 380 46.59 -0.43 -5.41
C VAL A 380 45.87 -1.35 -4.43
N THR A 381 45.73 -0.92 -3.18
CA THR A 381 44.85 -1.59 -2.22
C THR A 381 43.41 -1.20 -2.57
N LYS A 382 42.63 -2.17 -3.05
CA LYS A 382 41.18 -2.00 -3.22
C LYS A 382 40.56 -1.83 -1.83
N ILE A 383 40.35 -0.59 -1.41
CA ILE A 383 39.56 -0.29 -0.22
C ILE A 383 38.11 -0.69 -0.55
N ASN A 384 37.67 -1.82 -0.01
CA ASN A 384 36.27 -2.23 -0.05
C ASN A 384 35.47 -1.23 0.79
N ARG A 385 34.97 -0.17 0.16
CA ARG A 385 34.01 0.75 0.76
C ARG A 385 32.77 -0.07 1.15
N ARG A 386 32.39 -0.05 2.45
CA ARG A 386 31.11 -0.63 2.90
C ARG A 386 30.00 -0.06 2.00
N LYS A 387 29.24 -0.93 1.34
CA LYS A 387 28.11 -0.52 0.49
C LYS A 387 27.05 0.12 1.40
N SER A 388 26.83 1.43 1.25
CA SER A 388 25.80 2.15 2.00
C SER A 388 24.40 1.64 1.64
N ASN A 389 23.50 1.61 2.62
CA ASN A 389 22.12 1.15 2.46
C ASN A 389 21.41 1.90 1.33
N ILE A 390 20.46 1.25 0.65
CA ILE A 390 19.71 1.84 -0.49
C ILE A 390 19.04 3.15 -0.09
N VAL A 391 18.48 3.20 1.12
CA VAL A 391 17.86 4.41 1.70
C VAL A 391 18.89 5.52 1.87
N THR A 392 20.06 5.22 2.45
CA THR A 392 21.15 6.20 2.58
C THR A 392 21.61 6.69 1.21
N ARG A 393 21.67 5.81 0.22
CA ARG A 393 22.04 6.14 -1.16
C ARG A 393 20.99 7.01 -1.85
N TYR A 394 19.71 6.77 -1.61
CA TYR A 394 18.62 7.59 -2.13
C TYR A 394 18.60 8.98 -1.48
N VAL A 395 18.76 9.03 -0.16
CA VAL A 395 18.87 10.29 0.60
C VAL A 395 20.11 11.08 0.16
N ASP A 396 21.25 10.43 -0.02
CA ASP A 396 22.47 11.07 -0.51
C ASP A 396 22.32 11.56 -1.95
N ASN A 397 21.68 10.79 -2.83
CA ASN A 397 21.39 11.22 -4.20
C ASN A 397 20.47 12.44 -4.24
N LEU A 398 19.45 12.49 -3.38
CA LEU A 398 18.58 13.66 -3.23
C LEU A 398 19.36 14.86 -2.67
N ARG A 399 20.26 14.65 -1.71
CA ARG A 399 21.11 15.68 -1.11
C ARG A 399 22.09 16.26 -2.14
N ILE A 400 22.72 15.40 -2.95
CA ILE A 400 23.60 15.77 -4.06
C ILE A 400 22.83 16.55 -5.12
N ARG A 401 21.61 16.11 -5.47
CA ARG A 401 20.76 16.79 -6.45
C ARG A 401 20.37 18.20 -5.99
N ARG A 402 19.92 18.38 -4.74
CA ARG A 402 19.67 19.72 -4.17
C ARG A 402 20.93 20.58 -4.13
N LYS A 403 22.09 20.00 -3.78
CA LYS A 403 23.36 20.74 -3.73
C LYS A 403 23.77 21.23 -5.12
N LYS A 404 23.57 20.41 -6.16
CA LYS A 404 23.76 20.82 -7.57
C LYS A 404 22.79 21.93 -7.97
N GLU A 405 21.51 21.81 -7.66
CA GLU A 405 20.51 22.85 -7.96
C GLU A 405 20.81 24.18 -7.26
N MET A 406 21.24 24.15 -6.00
CA MET A 406 21.70 25.32 -5.24
C MET A 406 22.94 25.98 -5.86
N LEU A 407 23.91 25.16 -6.32
CA LEU A 407 25.11 25.67 -6.99
C LEU A 407 24.78 26.31 -8.35
N VAL A 408 23.85 25.74 -9.10
CA VAL A 408 23.37 26.32 -10.37
C VAL A 408 22.69 27.67 -10.11
N ARG A 409 21.82 27.76 -9.10
CA ARG A 409 21.22 29.04 -8.69
C ARG A 409 22.26 30.07 -8.29
N LYS A 410 23.25 29.69 -7.46
CA LYS A 410 24.36 30.59 -7.07
C LYS A 410 25.25 31.01 -8.25
N LYS A 411 25.30 30.22 -9.32
CA LYS A 411 26.02 30.57 -10.54
C LYS A 411 25.21 31.58 -11.37
N GLN A 412 23.91 31.32 -11.57
CA GLN A 412 23.01 32.25 -12.27
C GLN A 412 22.98 33.63 -11.62
N VAL A 413 22.86 33.71 -10.30
CA VAL A 413 22.88 35.00 -9.58
C VAL A 413 24.21 35.74 -9.78
N ARG A 414 25.35 35.03 -9.78
CA ARG A 414 26.66 35.63 -10.06
C ARG A 414 26.81 36.09 -11.51
N ASP A 415 26.26 35.34 -12.45
CA ASP A 415 26.31 35.68 -13.88
C ASP A 415 25.44 36.93 -14.15
N GLU A 416 24.25 37.03 -13.53
CA GLU A 416 23.39 38.22 -13.56
C GLU A 416 24.07 39.46 -12.93
N GLU A 417 24.74 39.28 -11.79
CA GLU A 417 25.48 40.34 -11.11
C GLU A 417 26.67 40.83 -11.95
N ASN A 418 27.39 39.92 -12.60
CA ASN A 418 28.47 40.24 -13.54
C ASN A 418 27.97 40.97 -14.78
N ASP A 419 26.82 40.56 -15.34
CA ASP A 419 26.21 41.22 -16.50
C ASP A 419 25.72 42.63 -16.15
N TYR A 420 25.14 42.81 -14.96
CA TYR A 420 24.79 44.14 -14.45
C TYR A 420 26.02 45.03 -14.31
N MET A 421 27.09 44.54 -13.68
CA MET A 421 28.33 45.31 -13.51
C MET A 421 28.99 45.65 -14.85
N ASN A 422 28.95 44.75 -15.84
CA ASN A 422 29.45 45.01 -17.19
C ASN A 422 28.59 46.04 -17.93
N SER A 423 27.27 46.01 -17.78
CA SER A 423 26.36 47.00 -18.36
C SER A 423 26.57 48.40 -17.75
N MET A 424 26.76 48.48 -16.43
CA MET A 424 27.10 49.71 -15.71
C MET A 424 28.44 50.27 -16.19
N ARG A 425 29.46 49.41 -16.36
CA ARG A 425 30.78 49.80 -16.88
C ARG A 425 30.71 50.33 -18.31
N ARG A 426 29.86 49.75 -19.17
CA ARG A 426 29.60 50.26 -20.54
C ARG A 426 28.86 51.60 -20.55
N MET A 427 27.90 51.81 -19.63
CA MET A 427 27.23 53.11 -19.48
C MET A 427 28.21 54.19 -19.00
N MET A 428 29.11 53.84 -18.07
CA MET A 428 30.14 54.74 -17.57
C MET A 428 31.20 55.06 -18.63
N SER A 429 31.55 54.12 -19.52
CA SER A 429 32.47 54.39 -20.63
C SER A 429 31.83 55.22 -21.76
N ARG A 430 30.54 55.04 -22.04
CA ARG A 430 29.78 55.88 -22.98
C ARG A 430 29.64 57.34 -22.54
N LYS A 431 29.67 57.62 -21.23
CA LYS A 431 29.69 59.01 -20.71
C LYS A 431 31.04 59.73 -20.92
N LYS A 432 32.10 59.03 -21.34
CA LYS A 432 33.43 59.61 -21.58
C LYS A 432 33.74 59.94 -23.05
N THR A 433 32.80 59.77 -23.97
CA THR A 433 33.01 60.09 -25.39
C THR A 433 32.24 61.37 -25.76
N PRO A 434 32.89 62.44 -26.27
CA PRO A 434 32.18 63.65 -26.66
C PRO A 434 31.34 63.41 -27.92
N ALA A 435 30.20 64.10 -27.96
CA ALA A 435 29.15 63.96 -28.96
C ALA A 435 29.61 64.30 -30.39
N GLN A 436 29.28 63.43 -31.35
CA GLN A 436 29.08 63.80 -32.76
C GLN A 436 27.58 63.72 -33.10
N LYS A 437 27.09 64.80 -33.72
CA LYS A 437 25.69 65.07 -34.09
C LYS A 437 25.29 64.42 -35.44
N PRO A 438 23.99 64.38 -35.81
CA PRO A 438 23.34 63.20 -36.40
C PRO A 438 22.90 63.37 -37.87
N SER A 439 22.54 62.26 -38.53
CA SER A 439 21.70 62.27 -39.75
C SER A 439 20.54 61.25 -39.72
N GLU A 440 19.34 61.83 -39.69
CA GLU A 440 17.99 61.43 -40.15
C GLU A 440 17.47 59.98 -40.21
N LYS A 441 16.51 59.73 -39.29
CA LYS A 441 15.10 59.34 -39.49
C LYS A 441 14.74 58.22 -40.50
N LYS A 442 14.09 57.17 -39.97
CA LYS A 442 12.62 57.02 -40.04
C LYS A 442 12.07 56.03 -39.01
N THR A 443 11.05 56.49 -38.31
CA THR A 443 10.25 55.88 -37.24
C THR A 443 9.09 55.09 -37.84
N VAL A 444 8.77 53.90 -37.31
CA VAL A 444 7.37 53.50 -37.03
C VAL A 444 7.33 52.67 -35.74
N ILE A 445 6.37 53.00 -34.89
CA ILE A 445 6.15 52.63 -33.49
C ILE A 445 5.22 51.41 -33.40
N GLY A 446 5.36 50.58 -32.35
CA GLY A 446 4.33 49.61 -31.95
C GLY A 446 4.61 48.86 -30.64
N HIS A 447 3.91 49.27 -29.58
CA HIS A 447 3.69 48.72 -28.22
C HIS A 447 4.09 47.26 -27.88
N ILE A 448 4.79 47.00 -26.75
CA ILE A 448 4.32 46.87 -25.33
C ILE A 448 3.53 45.57 -25.02
N ILE A 449 4.24 44.64 -24.36
CA ILE A 449 3.86 43.74 -23.23
C ILE A 449 2.68 42.75 -23.40
N LYS A 450 2.99 41.44 -23.38
CA LYS A 450 2.52 40.46 -22.37
C LYS A 450 3.22 39.09 -22.50
N GLN A 451 3.42 38.46 -21.34
CA GLN A 451 4.18 37.23 -21.05
C GLN A 451 3.52 35.91 -21.56
N PRO A 452 3.87 34.70 -21.06
CA PRO A 452 4.77 33.74 -21.70
C PRO A 452 4.05 32.43 -22.08
N GLN A 453 4.30 31.87 -23.26
CA GLN A 453 3.78 30.55 -23.64
C GLN A 453 4.92 29.61 -24.05
N LYS A 454 5.08 28.57 -23.23
CA LYS A 454 5.72 27.29 -23.49
C LYS A 454 5.53 26.85 -24.95
N LYS A 455 6.60 26.36 -25.58
CA LYS A 455 6.59 25.29 -26.61
C LYS A 455 8.04 24.81 -26.80
N SER A 456 8.39 23.69 -26.17
CA SER A 456 8.35 22.34 -26.76
C SER A 456 9.37 22.16 -27.90
N ARG A 457 10.34 21.29 -27.60
CA ARG A 457 11.33 20.69 -28.49
C ARG A 457 10.70 20.11 -29.77
N GLN A 458 11.52 20.19 -30.83
CA GLN A 458 11.71 19.21 -31.91
C GLN A 458 10.57 19.01 -32.92
N LYS A 459 10.83 19.48 -34.15
CA LYS A 459 11.03 18.61 -35.33
C LYS A 459 11.55 19.45 -36.50
N ASN A 460 12.70 19.08 -37.04
CA ASN A 460 13.04 19.21 -38.45
C ASN A 460 14.35 18.46 -38.69
N ASN A 461 14.24 17.23 -39.19
CA ASN A 461 15.28 16.64 -40.03
C ASN A 461 14.64 16.36 -41.39
N LYS A 462 15.25 16.97 -42.41
CA LYS A 462 15.04 16.81 -43.85
C LYS A 462 15.23 15.33 -44.23
N GLN A 463 14.31 14.73 -44.98
CA GLN A 463 14.35 14.57 -46.45
C GLN A 463 15.70 14.06 -46.99
N GLY A 464 15.67 12.88 -47.62
CA GLY A 464 16.73 12.37 -48.47
C GLY A 464 16.58 10.87 -48.81
N GLN A 465 15.71 10.60 -49.79
CA GLN A 465 15.53 9.36 -50.59
C GLN A 465 14.95 8.11 -49.93
#